data_AF-A0A956CU54-F1
#
_entry.id   AF-A0A956CU54-F1
#
_cell.length_a   1.000
_cell.length_b   1.000
_cell.length_c   1.000
_cell.angle_alpha   90.00
_cell.angle_beta   90.00
_cell.angle_gamma   90.00
#
_symmetry.space_group_name_H-M   'P 1'
#
loop_
_entity.id
_entity.type
_entity.pdbx_description
1 polymer ?
#
loop_
_entity_poly.entity_id
_entity_poly.type
_entity_poly.pdbx_seq_one_letter_code
_entity_poly.pdbx_strand_id
1 'polypeptide(L)'
;MSRRARGRRRGEDLAASLGPGSVAVLQPSCTASDLVVTLAIGTQYWWAKSLTDLGRPAVDVVVVWRSSDGRATLGASADATPMPDLERWAEVRRTHGTRFGLASRFHLRGASRLDIGVWLFEEREEGLATLGEWTRDCSAPELAPTVFDLLAAVAQRVGVRPARTWTQAFGTANDEAAARFLTALGGCSLVEWGVHQRPELVLDALVDTLAVAPGMGPAIAHLPKHFALVRDKGGVSPFIVARAYRRAVDVVGHLPPEWRDVDGQLRSPGKLKR
;
A
#
# COMPACT_ATOMS: atom_id res chain seq x y z
N MET A 1 -30.78 -11.15 16.29
CA MET A 1 -30.95 -10.93 14.83
C MET A 1 -30.10 -9.73 14.42
N SER A 2 -28.88 -10.00 13.93
CA SER A 2 -27.88 -8.96 13.62
C SER A 2 -28.16 -8.36 12.24
N ARG A 3 -28.44 -7.04 12.20
CA ARG A 3 -28.58 -6.28 10.96
C ARG A 3 -27.20 -6.13 10.33
N ARG A 4 -26.91 -6.92 9.28
CA ARG A 4 -25.75 -6.69 8.39
C ARG A 4 -25.91 -5.31 7.75
N ALA A 5 -25.09 -4.36 8.18
CA ALA A 5 -24.95 -3.06 7.53
C ALA A 5 -24.34 -3.29 6.13
N ARG A 6 -25.11 -3.00 5.08
CA ARG A 6 -24.59 -2.95 3.70
C ARG A 6 -23.72 -1.69 3.58
N GLY A 7 -22.40 -1.86 3.68
CA GLY A 7 -21.45 -0.83 3.29
C GLY A 7 -21.48 -0.63 1.77
N ARG A 8 -21.76 0.59 1.31
CA ARG A 8 -21.45 1.03 -0.05
C ARG A 8 -19.92 1.05 -0.20
N ARG A 9 -19.39 0.22 -1.10
CA ARG A 9 -17.96 0.02 -1.34
C ARG A 9 -17.55 0.80 -2.57
N ARG A 10 -16.52 1.64 -2.47
CA ARG A 10 -15.84 2.16 -3.67
C ARG A 10 -14.77 1.17 -4.11
N GLY A 11 -15.22 0.03 -4.63
CA GLY A 11 -14.54 -0.66 -5.73
C GLY A 11 -15.05 -0.18 -7.10
N GLU A 12 -16.00 0.77 -7.12
CA GLU A 12 -16.68 1.24 -8.33
C GLU A 12 -15.78 2.03 -9.30
N ASP A 13 -14.61 2.52 -8.88
CA ASP A 13 -13.60 3.10 -9.80
C ASP A 13 -12.44 2.13 -10.15
N LEU A 14 -12.49 0.89 -9.63
CA LEU A 14 -11.66 -0.24 -10.07
C LEU A 14 -12.49 -1.25 -10.88
N ALA A 15 -13.60 -0.80 -11.47
CA ALA A 15 -14.53 -1.59 -12.29
C ALA A 15 -13.97 -2.02 -13.66
N ALA A 16 -12.64 -2.12 -13.80
CA ALA A 16 -12.02 -2.88 -14.86
C ALA A 16 -11.73 -4.28 -14.31
N SER A 17 -12.43 -5.29 -14.85
CA SER A 17 -12.00 -6.68 -14.70
C SER A 17 -10.54 -6.79 -15.12
N LEU A 18 -9.66 -7.25 -14.23
CA LEU A 18 -8.24 -7.43 -14.51
C LEU A 18 -7.99 -8.70 -15.33
N GLY A 19 -8.98 -9.59 -15.36
CA GLY A 19 -8.95 -10.84 -16.10
C GLY A 19 -8.27 -11.99 -15.34
N PRO A 20 -8.35 -13.22 -15.88
CA PRO A 20 -7.92 -14.43 -15.17
C PRO A 20 -6.42 -14.50 -14.90
N GLY A 21 -5.61 -13.73 -15.65
CA GLY A 21 -4.16 -13.64 -15.48
C GLY A 21 -3.71 -12.64 -14.41
N SER A 22 -4.62 -11.93 -13.73
CA SER A 22 -4.22 -10.95 -12.72
C SER A 22 -3.90 -11.58 -11.36
N VAL A 23 -3.32 -10.80 -10.44
CA VAL A 23 -3.11 -11.17 -9.03
C VAL A 23 -3.88 -10.22 -8.13
N ALA A 24 -4.75 -10.73 -7.27
CA ALA A 24 -5.31 -9.93 -6.17
C ALA A 24 -4.42 -10.06 -4.94
N VAL A 25 -3.83 -8.95 -4.51
CA VAL A 25 -3.06 -8.87 -3.27
C VAL A 25 -4.04 -8.55 -2.14
N LEU A 26 -4.32 -9.54 -1.31
CA LEU A 26 -5.33 -9.46 -0.27
C LEU A 26 -4.84 -8.67 0.94
N GLN A 27 -5.79 -8.10 1.69
CA GLN A 27 -5.51 -7.41 2.93
C GLN A 27 -4.67 -8.28 3.89
N PRO A 28 -3.55 -7.76 4.42
CA PRO A 28 -2.68 -8.51 5.32
C PRO A 28 -3.36 -8.80 6.65
N SER A 29 -3.08 -9.98 7.22
CA SER A 29 -3.27 -10.22 8.65
C SER A 29 -2.07 -9.66 9.42
N CYS A 30 -2.30 -8.99 10.54
CA CYS A 30 -1.18 -8.34 11.24
C CYS A 30 -1.41 -8.19 12.75
N THR A 31 -0.30 -8.10 13.49
CA THR A 31 -0.36 -7.68 14.89
C THR A 31 -1.06 -6.33 14.99
N ALA A 32 -1.99 -6.19 15.95
CA ALA A 32 -2.77 -4.98 16.20
C ALA A 32 -1.90 -3.83 16.75
N SER A 33 -1.07 -3.26 15.88
CA SER A 33 -0.22 -2.09 16.10
C SER A 33 -0.38 -1.17 14.90
N ASP A 34 -0.67 0.10 15.13
CA ASP A 34 -0.89 1.09 14.05
C ASP A 34 0.30 1.15 13.08
N LEU A 35 1.52 1.05 13.61
CA LEU A 35 2.73 1.03 12.80
C LEU A 35 2.79 -0.22 11.90
N VAL A 36 2.53 -1.40 12.46
CA VAL A 36 2.59 -2.67 11.72
C VAL A 36 1.48 -2.75 10.68
N VAL A 37 0.26 -2.32 11.03
CA VAL A 37 -0.87 -2.22 10.11
C VAL A 37 -0.50 -1.31 8.95
N THR A 38 0.00 -0.11 9.23
CA THR A 38 0.36 0.87 8.20
C THR A 38 1.45 0.31 7.29
N LEU A 39 2.51 -0.26 7.86
CA LEU A 39 3.58 -0.90 7.09
C LEU A 39 3.08 -2.06 6.20
N ALA A 40 2.21 -2.92 6.74
CA ALA A 40 1.67 -4.07 6.02
C ALA A 40 0.80 -3.63 4.84
N ILE A 41 -0.06 -2.63 5.03
CA ILE A 41 -0.87 -2.03 3.96
C ILE A 41 0.02 -1.39 2.89
N GLY A 42 1.06 -0.66 3.29
CA GLY A 42 1.99 -0.05 2.34
C GLY A 42 2.78 -1.08 1.54
N THR A 43 3.15 -2.19 2.17
CA THR A 43 3.80 -3.33 1.51
C THR A 43 2.85 -4.02 0.53
N GLN A 44 1.60 -4.23 0.91
CA GLN A 44 0.54 -4.78 0.04
C GLN A 44 0.39 -3.93 -1.23
N TYR A 45 0.23 -2.61 -1.07
CA TYR A 45 0.14 -1.67 -2.18
C TYR A 45 1.39 -1.70 -3.06
N TRP A 46 2.57 -1.66 -2.44
CA TRP A 46 3.84 -1.69 -3.17
C TRP A 46 4.02 -2.98 -3.97
N TRP A 47 3.64 -4.15 -3.44
CA TRP A 47 3.65 -5.41 -4.18
C TRP A 47 2.69 -5.40 -5.37
N ALA A 48 1.44 -4.96 -5.18
CA ALA A 48 0.46 -4.89 -6.27
C ALA A 48 0.93 -3.95 -7.40
N LYS A 49 1.44 -2.77 -7.04
CA LYS A 49 2.01 -1.84 -8.01
C LYS A 49 3.24 -2.42 -8.71
N SER A 50 4.15 -3.03 -7.96
CA SER A 50 5.38 -3.61 -8.53
C SER A 50 5.08 -4.75 -9.50
N LEU A 51 4.16 -5.66 -9.16
CA LEU A 51 3.73 -6.71 -10.09
C LEU A 51 3.15 -6.12 -11.39
N THR A 52 2.32 -5.08 -11.26
CA THR A 52 1.73 -4.39 -12.41
C THR A 52 2.79 -3.73 -13.29
N ASP A 53 3.75 -3.02 -12.68
CA ASP A 53 4.86 -2.38 -13.40
C ASP A 53 5.78 -3.41 -14.09
N LEU A 54 5.83 -4.65 -13.57
CA LEU A 54 6.55 -5.79 -14.17
C LEU A 54 5.75 -6.52 -15.27
N GLY A 55 4.55 -6.05 -15.60
CA GLY A 55 3.70 -6.62 -16.65
C GLY A 55 2.74 -7.72 -16.18
N ARG A 56 2.58 -7.91 -14.86
CA ARG A 56 1.55 -8.79 -14.28
C ARG A 56 0.46 -7.93 -13.64
N PRO A 57 -0.73 -7.76 -14.28
CA PRO A 57 -1.81 -6.98 -13.71
C PRO A 57 -2.12 -7.42 -12.28
N ALA A 58 -2.08 -6.48 -11.33
CA ALA A 58 -2.36 -6.77 -9.94
C ALA A 58 -3.11 -5.62 -9.27
N VAL A 59 -3.88 -5.96 -8.24
CA VAL A 59 -4.63 -4.99 -7.44
C VAL A 59 -4.53 -5.34 -5.97
N ASP A 60 -4.34 -4.34 -5.14
CA ASP A 60 -4.48 -4.46 -3.70
C ASP A 60 -5.96 -4.38 -3.31
N VAL A 61 -6.42 -5.36 -2.53
CA VAL A 61 -7.80 -5.45 -2.07
C VAL A 61 -7.82 -5.25 -0.57
N VAL A 62 -8.57 -4.25 -0.10
CA VAL A 62 -8.78 -4.00 1.33
C VAL A 62 -10.25 -3.94 1.69
N VAL A 63 -10.57 -4.54 2.83
CA VAL A 63 -11.91 -4.57 3.38
C VAL A 63 -12.04 -3.52 4.46
N VAL A 64 -12.92 -2.56 4.19
CA VAL A 64 -13.24 -1.46 5.11
C VAL A 64 -14.64 -1.67 5.64
N TRP A 65 -14.77 -1.74 6.96
CA TRP A 65 -16.05 -1.72 7.65
C TRP A 65 -16.41 -0.29 7.99
N ARG A 66 -17.69 0.05 7.87
CA ARG A 66 -18.21 1.33 8.32
C ARG A 66 -19.15 1.09 9.49
N SER A 67 -18.84 1.68 10.64
CA SER A 67 -19.73 1.70 11.79
C SER A 67 -20.93 2.61 11.54
N SER A 68 -21.94 2.50 12.41
CA SER A 68 -23.18 3.28 12.31
C SER A 68 -22.97 4.79 12.45
N ASP A 69 -21.88 5.22 13.09
CA ASP A 69 -21.45 6.62 13.20
C ASP A 69 -20.64 7.10 11.95
N GLY A 70 -20.54 6.26 10.92
CA GLY A 70 -19.86 6.57 9.66
C GLY A 70 -18.34 6.38 9.69
N ARG A 71 -17.74 6.00 10.83
CA ARG A 71 -16.29 5.76 10.89
C ARG A 71 -15.91 4.51 10.11
N ALA A 72 -14.86 4.61 9.31
CA ALA A 72 -14.30 3.49 8.58
C ALA A 72 -13.15 2.85 9.36
N THR A 73 -13.18 1.53 9.50
CA THR A 73 -12.14 0.72 10.14
C THR A 73 -11.75 -0.43 9.21
N LEU A 74 -10.52 -0.90 9.34
CA LEU A 74 -10.09 -2.10 8.62
C LEU A 74 -10.80 -3.34 9.17
N GLY A 75 -11.08 -4.30 8.30
CA GLY A 75 -11.53 -5.61 8.73
C GLY A 75 -10.48 -6.29 9.56
N ALA A 76 -10.77 -6.53 10.82
CA ALA A 76 -9.86 -7.26 11.70
C ALA A 76 -9.54 -8.64 11.10
N SER A 77 -8.25 -8.92 10.96
CA SER A 77 -7.70 -10.27 10.96
C SER A 77 -6.60 -10.25 12.01
N ALA A 78 -7.02 -10.36 13.27
CA ALA A 78 -6.12 -10.46 14.42
C ALA A 78 -5.48 -11.85 14.52
N ASP A 79 -6.01 -12.81 13.77
CA ASP A 79 -5.50 -14.18 13.74
C ASP A 79 -4.26 -14.27 12.86
N ALA A 80 -3.19 -14.84 13.43
CA ALA A 80 -1.89 -15.06 12.81
C ALA A 80 -1.90 -16.13 11.70
N THR A 81 -3.06 -16.48 11.14
CA THR A 81 -3.15 -17.46 10.05
C THR A 81 -3.21 -16.69 8.73
N PRO A 82 -2.25 -16.87 7.80
CA PRO A 82 -2.23 -16.18 6.52
C PRO A 82 -3.31 -16.65 5.54
N MET A 83 -4.28 -17.45 5.99
CA MET A 83 -5.22 -18.10 5.09
C MET A 83 -6.28 -17.12 4.62
N PRO A 84 -6.56 -17.05 3.29
CA PRO A 84 -7.62 -16.21 2.77
C PRO A 84 -8.94 -16.62 3.41
N ASP A 85 -9.68 -15.64 3.92
CA ASP A 85 -11.11 -15.79 4.16
C ASP A 85 -11.76 -16.20 2.82
N LEU A 86 -12.19 -17.46 2.73
CA LEU A 86 -12.67 -18.05 1.49
C LEU A 86 -13.92 -17.33 0.95
N GLU A 87 -14.76 -16.77 1.84
CA GLU A 87 -15.90 -15.97 1.42
C GLU A 87 -15.43 -14.65 0.78
N ARG A 88 -14.41 -14.01 1.36
CA ARG A 88 -13.81 -12.80 0.79
C ARG A 88 -13.13 -13.10 -0.54
N TRP A 89 -12.40 -14.20 -0.65
CA TRP A 89 -11.78 -14.62 -1.90
C TRP A 89 -12.81 -14.80 -3.01
N ALA A 90 -13.94 -15.47 -2.72
CA ALA A 90 -15.01 -15.64 -3.69
C ALA A 90 -15.60 -14.31 -4.19
N GLU A 91 -15.70 -13.29 -3.33
CA GLU A 91 -16.12 -11.94 -3.72
C GLU A 91 -15.09 -11.24 -4.60
N VAL A 92 -13.81 -11.30 -4.24
CA VAL A 92 -12.70 -10.72 -5.02
C VAL A 92 -12.63 -11.33 -6.42
N ARG A 93 -12.75 -12.66 -6.52
CA ARG A 93 -12.79 -13.38 -7.79
C ARG A 93 -13.95 -12.91 -8.67
N ARG A 94 -15.16 -12.79 -8.12
CA ARG A 94 -16.33 -12.30 -8.87
C ARG A 94 -16.16 -10.86 -9.35
N THR A 95 -15.49 -10.03 -8.56
CA THR A 95 -15.35 -8.59 -8.85
C THR A 95 -14.27 -8.32 -9.88
N HIS A 96 -13.11 -8.98 -9.75
CA HIS A 96 -11.92 -8.68 -10.56
C HIS A 96 -11.63 -9.71 -11.65
N GLY A 97 -12.34 -10.85 -11.65
CA GLY A 97 -12.11 -11.94 -12.61
C GLY A 97 -10.77 -12.66 -12.44
N THR A 98 -10.07 -12.42 -11.33
CA THR A 98 -8.74 -12.98 -11.04
C THR A 98 -8.81 -14.46 -10.67
N ARG A 99 -7.77 -15.22 -11.01
CA ARG A 99 -7.57 -16.59 -10.49
C ARG A 99 -6.47 -16.70 -9.45
N PHE A 100 -5.60 -15.68 -9.35
CA PHE A 100 -4.46 -15.71 -8.44
C PHE A 100 -4.70 -14.78 -7.26
N GLY A 101 -4.42 -15.28 -6.06
CA GLY A 101 -4.50 -14.52 -4.82
C GLY A 101 -3.18 -14.55 -4.06
N LEU A 102 -2.82 -13.42 -3.47
CA LEU A 102 -1.64 -13.26 -2.63
C LEU A 102 -2.10 -12.84 -1.24
N ALA A 103 -2.03 -13.74 -0.26
CA ALA A 103 -2.28 -13.43 1.14
C ALA A 103 -0.96 -13.18 1.86
N SER A 104 -0.99 -12.35 2.89
CA SER A 104 0.21 -12.01 3.67
C SER A 104 -0.09 -11.81 5.14
N ARG A 105 0.94 -12.03 5.96
CA ARG A 105 0.90 -11.89 7.42
C ARG A 105 2.10 -11.09 7.89
N PHE A 106 1.88 -10.16 8.81
CA PHE A 106 2.90 -9.34 9.45
C PHE A 106 2.77 -9.43 10.97
N HIS A 107 3.62 -10.21 11.61
CA HIS A 107 3.54 -10.45 13.05
C HIS A 107 4.77 -9.90 13.78
N LEU A 108 4.55 -8.94 14.67
CA LEU A 108 5.60 -8.43 15.55
C LEU A 108 5.94 -9.48 16.62
N ARG A 109 7.18 -9.97 16.60
CA ARG A 109 7.74 -10.89 17.59
C ARG A 109 8.64 -10.12 18.56
N GLY A 110 8.21 -10.05 19.82
CA GLY A 110 8.90 -9.25 20.83
C GLY A 110 8.82 -7.76 20.51
N ALA A 111 9.92 -7.03 20.73
CA ALA A 111 9.93 -5.57 20.62
C ALA A 111 10.34 -5.04 19.23
N SER A 112 11.05 -5.82 18.42
CA SER A 112 11.76 -5.28 17.25
C SER A 112 11.89 -6.21 16.04
N ARG A 113 11.40 -7.45 16.12
CA ARG A 113 11.46 -8.40 15.01
C ARG A 113 10.10 -8.59 14.38
N LEU A 114 10.07 -8.64 13.06
CA LEU A 114 8.86 -8.77 12.26
C LEU A 114 8.94 -10.06 11.46
N ASP A 115 7.97 -10.93 11.69
CA ASP A 115 7.78 -12.17 10.95
C ASP A 115 6.75 -11.95 9.84
N ILE A 116 7.20 -12.08 8.59
CA ILE A 116 6.44 -11.82 7.38
C ILE A 116 6.20 -13.15 6.65
N GLY A 117 4.93 -13.52 6.54
CA GLY A 117 4.49 -14.69 5.78
C GLY A 117 3.75 -14.26 4.51
N VAL A 118 3.96 -14.99 3.41
CA VAL A 118 3.32 -14.75 2.11
C VAL A 118 2.86 -16.06 1.52
N TRP A 119 1.61 -16.10 1.07
CA TRP A 119 0.98 -17.27 0.46
C TRP A 119 0.38 -16.90 -0.90
N LEU A 120 0.93 -17.48 -1.96
CA LEU A 120 0.42 -17.35 -3.32
C LEU A 120 -0.41 -18.59 -3.67
N PHE A 121 -1.62 -18.38 -4.14
CA PHE A 121 -2.54 -19.46 -4.50
C PHE A 121 -3.26 -19.17 -5.81
N GLU A 122 -3.79 -20.22 -6.42
CA GLU A 122 -4.57 -20.21 -7.65
C GLU A 122 -5.91 -20.93 -7.43
N GLU A 123 -7.00 -20.33 -7.88
CA GLU A 123 -8.30 -20.98 -7.98
C GLU A 123 -8.33 -21.93 -9.19
N ARG A 124 -8.63 -23.20 -8.92
CA ARG A 124 -8.86 -24.26 -9.92
C ARG A 124 -10.25 -24.86 -9.74
N GLU A 125 -10.67 -25.69 -10.68
CA GLU A 125 -11.97 -26.38 -10.61
C GLU A 125 -12.12 -27.24 -9.35
N GLU A 126 -11.00 -27.85 -8.89
CA GLU A 126 -10.92 -28.71 -7.72
C GLU A 126 -10.77 -27.92 -6.39
N GLY A 127 -10.65 -26.59 -6.46
CA GLY A 127 -10.45 -25.70 -5.31
C GLY A 127 -9.16 -24.87 -5.38
N LEU A 128 -8.70 -24.42 -4.22
CA LEU A 128 -7.51 -23.58 -4.09
C LEU A 128 -6.23 -24.42 -4.11
N ALA A 129 -5.36 -24.14 -5.09
CA ALA A 129 -4.04 -24.72 -5.19
C ALA A 129 -2.98 -23.74 -4.69
N THR A 130 -2.17 -24.14 -3.72
CA THR A 130 -1.01 -23.35 -3.27
C THR A 130 0.09 -23.40 -4.32
N LEU A 131 0.51 -22.23 -4.79
CA LEU A 131 1.62 -22.10 -5.73
C LEU A 131 2.94 -21.88 -5.01
N GLY A 132 2.92 -21.24 -3.83
CA GLY A 132 4.08 -21.05 -2.99
C GLY A 132 3.73 -20.42 -1.66
N GLU A 133 4.53 -20.74 -0.65
CA GLU A 133 4.44 -20.21 0.70
C GLU A 133 5.86 -19.86 1.17
N TRP A 134 6.03 -18.63 1.64
CA TRP A 134 7.32 -18.12 2.09
C TRP A 134 7.14 -17.40 3.41
N THR A 135 8.02 -17.69 4.37
CA THR A 135 8.10 -16.96 5.63
C THR A 135 9.52 -16.47 5.86
N ARG A 136 9.64 -15.24 6.35
CA ARG A 136 10.90 -14.59 6.71
C ARG A 136 10.72 -13.82 8.00
N ASP A 137 11.77 -13.78 8.80
CA ASP A 137 11.86 -12.94 9.99
C ASP A 137 12.94 -11.90 9.76
N CYS A 138 12.66 -10.65 10.14
CA CYS A 138 13.55 -9.52 9.88
C CYS A 138 13.51 -8.48 11.00
N SER A 139 14.63 -7.78 11.19
CA SER A 139 14.72 -6.54 11.95
C SER A 139 14.46 -5.33 11.05
N ALA A 140 14.41 -4.12 11.63
CA ALA A 140 14.13 -2.90 10.86
C ALA A 140 15.09 -2.64 9.68
N PRO A 141 16.43 -2.81 9.80
CA PRO A 141 17.35 -2.67 8.65
C PRO A 141 17.15 -3.75 7.58
N GLU A 142 16.69 -4.94 7.97
CA GLU A 142 16.48 -6.08 7.06
C GLU A 142 15.12 -6.04 6.34
N LEU A 143 14.26 -5.07 6.70
CA LEU A 143 12.87 -5.01 6.25
C LEU A 143 12.76 -4.86 4.72
N ALA A 144 13.43 -3.87 4.14
CA ALA A 144 13.33 -3.60 2.71
C ALA A 144 13.89 -4.75 1.83
N PRO A 145 15.09 -5.32 2.14
CA PRO A 145 15.55 -6.54 1.50
C PRO A 145 14.54 -7.69 1.62
N THR A 146 14.00 -7.93 2.82
CA THR A 146 13.06 -9.03 3.07
C THR A 146 11.76 -8.89 2.27
N VAL A 147 11.17 -7.69 2.27
CA VAL A 147 9.96 -7.39 1.49
C VAL A 147 10.19 -7.53 -0.01
N PHE A 148 11.36 -7.13 -0.49
CA PHE A 148 11.75 -7.31 -1.89
C PHE A 148 11.98 -8.78 -2.25
N ASP A 149 12.66 -9.56 -1.42
CA ASP A 149 12.91 -10.98 -1.68
C ASP A 149 11.61 -11.79 -1.74
N LEU A 150 10.65 -11.47 -0.88
CA LEU A 150 9.31 -12.05 -0.92
C LEU A 150 8.57 -11.67 -2.22
N LEU A 151 8.64 -10.41 -2.66
CA LEU A 151 8.11 -10.01 -3.97
C LEU A 151 8.79 -10.78 -5.09
N ALA A 152 10.11 -10.93 -5.05
CA ALA A 152 10.87 -11.59 -6.09
C ALA A 152 10.47 -13.06 -6.25
N ALA A 153 10.26 -13.76 -5.13
CA ALA A 153 9.75 -15.12 -5.13
C ALA A 153 8.35 -15.22 -5.75
N VAL A 154 7.45 -14.29 -5.40
CA VAL A 154 6.10 -14.20 -5.98
C VAL A 154 6.16 -13.89 -7.48
N ALA A 155 6.93 -12.88 -7.88
CA ALA A 155 7.12 -12.43 -9.25
C ALA A 155 7.59 -13.57 -10.15
N GLN A 156 8.64 -14.29 -9.72
CA GLN A 156 9.15 -15.45 -10.43
C GLN A 156 8.06 -16.51 -10.60
N ARG A 157 7.25 -16.76 -9.56
CA ARG A 157 6.19 -17.78 -9.60
C ARG A 157 5.03 -17.41 -10.54
N VAL A 158 4.75 -16.13 -10.72
CA VAL A 158 3.71 -15.62 -11.64
C VAL A 158 4.26 -15.25 -13.03
N GLY A 159 5.53 -15.57 -13.31
CA GLY A 159 6.14 -15.48 -14.64
C GLY A 159 6.70 -14.10 -15.00
N VAL A 160 6.93 -13.22 -14.03
CA VAL A 160 7.57 -11.91 -14.26
C VAL A 160 8.92 -11.81 -13.55
N ARG A 161 9.78 -10.91 -14.02
CA ARG A 161 11.14 -10.76 -13.48
C ARG A 161 11.24 -9.45 -12.69
N PRO A 162 11.50 -9.51 -11.37
CA PRO A 162 11.69 -8.31 -10.57
C PRO A 162 12.97 -7.55 -10.96
N ALA A 163 13.19 -6.38 -10.35
CA ALA A 163 14.50 -5.73 -10.36
C ALA A 163 15.61 -6.68 -9.87
N ARG A 164 16.89 -6.36 -10.10
CA ARG A 164 17.98 -7.25 -9.68
C ARG A 164 18.27 -7.15 -8.18
N THR A 165 17.95 -6.02 -7.56
CA THR A 165 18.25 -5.74 -6.15
C THR A 165 17.14 -4.90 -5.53
N TRP A 166 16.99 -5.01 -4.21
CA TRP A 166 16.05 -4.18 -3.46
C TRP A 166 16.38 -2.69 -3.60
N THR A 167 17.67 -2.31 -3.63
CA THR A 167 18.08 -0.91 -3.74
C THR A 167 17.64 -0.28 -5.06
N GLN A 168 17.67 -1.04 -6.15
CA GLN A 168 17.12 -0.61 -7.43
C GLN A 168 15.60 -0.48 -7.39
N ALA A 169 14.89 -1.41 -6.73
CA ALA A 169 13.43 -1.40 -6.64
C ALA A 169 12.91 -0.21 -5.81
N PHE A 170 13.61 0.11 -4.72
CA PHE A 170 13.27 1.24 -3.85
C PHE A 170 13.92 2.56 -4.31
N GLY A 171 14.90 2.53 -5.20
CA GLY A 171 15.64 3.72 -5.64
C GLY A 171 16.51 4.34 -4.54
N THR A 172 16.94 3.55 -3.56
CA THR A 172 17.78 3.99 -2.43
C THR A 172 18.55 2.81 -1.85
N ALA A 173 19.72 3.07 -1.26
CA ALA A 173 20.45 2.10 -0.44
C ALA A 173 20.27 2.34 1.08
N ASN A 174 19.42 3.29 1.46
CA ASN A 174 19.14 3.63 2.85
C ASN A 174 17.93 2.83 3.36
N ASP A 175 18.16 1.91 4.30
CA ASP A 175 17.13 1.01 4.85
C ASP A 175 16.00 1.79 5.54
N GLU A 176 16.34 2.84 6.28
CA GLU A 176 15.38 3.70 6.99
C GLU A 176 14.46 4.42 5.99
N ALA A 177 15.02 4.95 4.90
CA ALA A 177 14.23 5.59 3.85
C ALA A 177 13.28 4.58 3.19
N ALA A 178 13.73 3.36 2.88
CA ALA A 178 12.87 2.34 2.30
C ALA A 178 11.73 1.91 3.24
N ALA A 179 12.01 1.75 4.54
CA ALA A 179 10.98 1.45 5.55
C ALA A 179 9.96 2.59 5.72
N ARG A 180 10.43 3.85 5.75
CA ARG A 180 9.56 5.03 5.82
C ARG A 180 8.70 5.18 4.57
N PHE A 181 9.25 4.89 3.40
CA PHE A 181 8.50 4.90 2.16
C PHE A 181 7.34 3.90 2.18
N LEU A 182 7.59 2.65 2.58
CA LEU A 182 6.51 1.65 2.73
C LEU A 182 5.44 2.13 3.73
N THR A 183 5.85 2.68 4.87
CA THR A 183 4.92 3.23 5.86
C THR A 183 4.11 4.41 5.30
N ALA A 184 4.73 5.30 4.53
CA ALA A 184 4.05 6.43 3.90
C ALA A 184 3.00 5.97 2.86
N LEU A 185 3.34 4.96 2.04
CA LEU A 185 2.41 4.33 1.10
C LEU A 185 1.18 3.79 1.85
N GLY A 186 1.40 3.09 2.96
CA GLY A 186 0.32 2.55 3.77
C GLY A 186 -0.59 3.61 4.36
N GLY A 187 0.00 4.68 4.90
CA GLY A 187 -0.74 5.84 5.42
C GLY A 187 -1.64 6.46 4.35
N CYS A 188 -1.14 6.57 3.12
CA CYS A 188 -1.93 7.04 1.99
C CYS A 188 -3.05 6.09 1.62
N SER A 189 -2.80 4.80 1.49
CA SER A 189 -3.86 3.82 1.19
C SER A 189 -4.98 3.88 2.23
N LEU A 190 -4.64 4.01 3.51
CA LEU A 190 -5.64 4.16 4.58
C LEU A 190 -6.49 5.43 4.45
N VAL A 191 -5.87 6.59 4.18
CA VAL A 191 -6.58 7.85 3.90
C VAL A 191 -7.47 7.72 2.66
N GLU A 192 -6.97 7.06 1.61
CA GLU A 192 -7.71 6.83 0.37
C GLU A 192 -8.99 6.04 0.59
N TRP A 193 -8.94 5.05 1.48
CA TRP A 193 -10.05 4.21 1.89
C TRP A 193 -10.94 4.85 2.97
N GLY A 194 -10.61 6.05 3.45
CA GLY A 194 -11.34 6.77 4.48
C GLY A 194 -11.22 6.14 5.87
N VAL A 195 -10.21 5.28 6.09
CA VAL A 195 -9.85 4.79 7.42
C VAL A 195 -9.19 5.95 8.17
N HIS A 196 -9.61 6.17 9.41
CA HIS A 196 -9.12 7.31 10.17
C HIS A 196 -7.60 7.25 10.34
N GLN A 197 -6.92 8.25 9.78
CA GLN A 197 -5.50 8.52 9.89
C GLN A 197 -5.33 10.02 10.09
N ARG A 198 -4.21 10.45 10.67
CA ARG A 198 -3.86 11.87 10.76
C ARG A 198 -3.19 12.25 9.44
N PRO A 199 -3.87 12.94 8.51
CA PRO A 199 -3.36 13.05 7.14
C PRO A 199 -2.12 13.95 7.04
N GLU A 200 -1.87 14.77 8.07
CA GLU A 200 -0.61 15.52 8.22
C GLU A 200 0.58 14.58 8.42
N LEU A 201 0.43 13.52 9.24
CA LEU A 201 1.48 12.53 9.45
C LEU A 201 1.79 11.74 8.16
N VAL A 202 0.78 11.54 7.33
CA VAL A 202 0.94 10.88 6.02
C VAL A 202 1.75 11.74 5.05
N LEU A 203 1.51 13.06 5.04
CA LEU A 203 2.33 14.00 4.25
C LEU A 203 3.76 14.06 4.78
N ASP A 204 3.93 14.22 6.09
CA ASP A 204 5.24 14.34 6.70
C ASP A 204 6.08 13.07 6.50
N ALA A 205 5.48 11.88 6.53
CA ALA A 205 6.20 10.61 6.34
C ALA A 205 6.95 10.54 5.00
N LEU A 206 6.34 10.98 3.88
CA LEU A 206 7.01 10.93 2.58
C LEU A 206 8.03 12.07 2.42
N VAL A 207 7.78 13.24 3.02
CA VAL A 207 8.75 14.32 3.06
C VAL A 207 9.97 13.95 3.93
N ASP A 208 9.77 13.29 5.06
CA ASP A 208 10.82 12.79 5.95
C ASP A 208 11.60 11.62 5.31
N THR A 209 10.95 10.83 4.45
CA THR A 209 11.63 9.86 3.59
C THR A 209 12.61 10.56 2.67
N LEU A 210 12.15 11.60 1.94
CA LEU A 210 13.00 12.37 1.04
C LEU A 210 14.10 13.14 1.79
N ALA A 211 13.85 13.58 3.04
CA ALA A 211 14.87 14.25 3.83
C ALA A 211 16.09 13.35 4.11
N VAL A 212 15.87 12.03 4.19
CA VAL A 212 16.93 11.04 4.40
C VAL A 212 17.48 10.50 3.08
N ALA A 213 16.65 10.44 2.03
CA ALA A 213 17.06 10.01 0.70
C ALA A 213 16.50 10.94 -0.40
N PRO A 214 17.11 12.13 -0.63
CA PRO A 214 16.56 13.14 -1.55
C PRO A 214 16.44 12.69 -3.01
N GLY A 215 17.26 11.73 -3.43
CA GLY A 215 17.24 11.15 -4.77
C GLY A 215 16.34 9.92 -4.95
N MET A 216 15.52 9.58 -3.95
CA MET A 216 14.68 8.38 -4.00
C MET A 216 13.54 8.54 -5.02
N GLY A 217 13.79 8.12 -6.26
CA GLY A 217 12.88 8.27 -7.40
C GLY A 217 11.44 7.85 -7.12
N PRO A 218 11.17 6.65 -6.55
CA PRO A 218 9.81 6.24 -6.19
C PRO A 218 9.11 7.20 -5.22
N ALA A 219 9.81 7.71 -4.21
CA ALA A 219 9.24 8.68 -3.28
C ALA A 219 8.91 10.01 -3.97
N ILE A 220 9.80 10.50 -4.85
CA ILE A 220 9.56 11.69 -5.69
C ILE A 220 8.31 11.50 -6.55
N ALA A 221 8.18 10.36 -7.23
CA ALA A 221 7.06 10.08 -8.14
C ALA A 221 5.71 9.93 -7.42
N HIS A 222 5.70 9.47 -6.16
CA HIS A 222 4.47 9.25 -5.39
C HIS A 222 3.94 10.52 -4.70
N LEU A 223 4.81 11.48 -4.39
CA LEU A 223 4.47 12.65 -3.59
C LEU A 223 3.31 13.52 -4.16
N PRO A 224 3.20 13.78 -5.48
CA PRO A 224 2.06 14.49 -6.05
C PRO A 224 0.70 13.86 -5.72
N LYS A 225 0.63 12.52 -5.78
CA LYS A 225 -0.59 11.77 -5.44
C LYS A 225 -0.93 11.90 -3.96
N HIS A 226 0.09 11.93 -3.10
CA HIS A 226 -0.10 12.12 -1.65
C HIS A 226 -0.65 13.52 -1.35
N PHE A 227 -0.11 14.57 -1.98
CA PHE A 227 -0.63 15.92 -1.83
C PHE A 227 -2.08 16.05 -2.30
N ALA A 228 -2.41 15.51 -3.47
CA ALA A 228 -3.77 15.52 -3.99
C ALA A 228 -4.72 14.77 -3.04
N LEU A 229 -4.32 13.58 -2.59
CA LEU A 229 -5.12 12.76 -1.68
C LEU A 229 -5.44 13.47 -0.37
N VAL A 230 -4.41 14.02 0.29
CA VAL A 230 -4.57 14.67 1.59
C VAL A 230 -5.35 15.98 1.47
N ARG A 231 -5.17 16.71 0.37
CA ARG A 231 -6.00 17.89 0.07
C ARG A 231 -7.47 17.52 -0.14
N ASP A 232 -7.75 16.50 -0.95
CA ASP A 232 -9.10 16.21 -1.43
C ASP A 232 -9.91 15.35 -0.43
N LYS A 233 -9.23 14.51 0.37
CA LYS A 233 -9.87 13.57 1.31
C LYS A 233 -9.43 13.72 2.75
N GLY A 234 -8.29 14.35 3.01
CA GLY A 234 -7.72 14.45 4.36
C GLY A 234 -8.30 15.56 5.22
N GLY A 235 -9.04 16.52 4.65
CA GLY A 235 -9.55 17.67 5.40
C GLY A 235 -8.44 18.57 5.99
N VAL A 236 -7.23 18.47 5.43
CA VAL A 236 -6.05 19.22 5.89
C VAL A 236 -6.07 20.63 5.32
N SER A 237 -5.70 21.61 6.15
CA SER A 237 -5.59 23.00 5.71
C SER A 237 -4.66 23.14 4.50
N PRO A 238 -5.04 23.90 3.46
CA PRO A 238 -4.17 24.19 2.32
C PRO A 238 -2.80 24.75 2.73
N PHE A 239 -2.72 25.44 3.88
CA PHE A 239 -1.45 25.94 4.42
C PHE A 239 -0.49 24.81 4.82
N ILE A 240 -1.00 23.74 5.44
CA ILE A 240 -0.19 22.59 5.85
C ILE A 240 0.33 21.86 4.61
N VAL A 241 -0.54 21.65 3.60
CA VAL A 241 -0.15 21.06 2.31
C VAL A 241 0.94 21.90 1.63
N ALA A 242 0.75 23.22 1.55
CA ALA A 242 1.73 24.13 0.96
C ALA A 242 3.07 24.16 1.73
N ARG A 243 3.05 24.04 3.06
CA ARG A 243 4.26 23.97 3.89
C ARG A 243 5.02 22.67 3.63
N ALA A 244 4.33 21.53 3.62
CA ALA A 244 4.93 20.23 3.33
C ALA A 244 5.50 20.19 1.90
N TYR A 245 4.79 20.76 0.94
CA TYR A 245 5.26 20.90 -0.44
C TYR A 245 6.55 21.71 -0.55
N ARG A 246 6.61 22.90 0.05
CA ARG A 246 7.83 23.71 0.05
C ARG A 246 9.01 22.97 0.66
N ARG A 247 8.80 22.33 1.82
CA ARG A 247 9.83 21.51 2.47
C ARG A 247 10.31 20.39 1.55
N ALA A 248 9.41 19.74 0.80
CA ALA A 248 9.79 18.70 -0.15
C ALA A 248 10.65 19.24 -1.31
N VAL A 249 10.30 20.41 -1.85
CA VAL A 249 11.09 21.08 -2.90
C VAL A 249 12.47 21.47 -2.37
N ASP A 250 12.54 22.01 -1.16
CA ASP A 250 13.80 22.38 -0.51
C ASP A 250 14.71 21.16 -0.31
N VAL A 251 14.14 20.02 0.12
CA VAL A 251 14.85 18.76 0.31
C VAL A 251 15.36 18.18 -1.01
N VAL A 252 14.54 18.18 -2.05
CA VAL A 252 14.92 17.63 -3.37
C VAL A 252 15.86 18.59 -4.14
N GLY A 253 15.89 19.87 -3.77
CA GLY A 253 16.79 20.89 -4.31
C GLY A 253 16.44 21.36 -5.73
N HIS A 254 15.41 20.79 -6.35
CA HIS A 254 14.87 21.20 -7.64
C HIS A 254 13.39 20.85 -7.70
N LEU A 255 12.65 21.38 -8.68
CA LEU A 255 11.25 21.02 -8.93
C LEU A 255 11.19 19.85 -9.93
N PRO A 256 10.81 18.63 -9.50
CA PRO A 256 10.62 17.51 -10.40
C PRO A 256 9.50 17.79 -11.42
N PRO A 257 9.61 17.33 -12.68
CA PRO A 257 8.58 17.53 -13.69
C PRO A 257 7.18 17.07 -13.26
N GLU A 258 7.11 15.96 -12.51
CA GLU A 258 5.88 15.34 -12.00
C GLU A 258 5.15 16.22 -10.99
N TRP A 259 5.83 17.22 -10.43
CA TRP A 259 5.29 18.10 -9.38
C TRP A 259 4.72 19.41 -9.94
N ARG A 260 4.89 19.69 -11.24
CA ARG A 260 4.50 20.96 -11.86
C ARG A 260 3.01 21.28 -11.72
N ASP A 261 2.15 20.27 -11.84
CA ASP A 261 0.71 20.45 -11.67
C ASP A 261 0.35 20.85 -10.23
N VAL A 262 1.00 20.22 -9.25
CA VAL A 262 0.82 20.55 -7.83
C VAL A 262 1.39 21.94 -7.53
N ASP A 263 2.56 22.30 -8.08
CA ASP A 263 3.15 23.64 -7.96
C ASP A 263 2.18 24.72 -8.45
N GLY A 264 1.63 24.54 -9.65
CA GLY A 264 0.68 25.48 -10.25
C GLY A 264 -0.59 25.65 -9.41
N GLN A 265 -1.09 24.56 -8.83
CA GLN A 265 -2.26 24.58 -7.95
C GLN A 265 -2.00 25.29 -6.61
N LEU A 266 -0.81 25.12 -6.04
CA LEU A 266 -0.43 25.74 -4.77
C LEU A 266 -0.03 27.22 -4.90
N ARG A 267 0.51 27.64 -6.06
CA ARG A 267 0.85 29.05 -6.34
C ARG A 267 -0.36 29.92 -6.70
N SER A 268 -1.46 29.32 -7.16
CA SER A 268 -2.68 30.04 -7.55
C SER A 268 -3.88 29.65 -6.68
N PRO A 269 -3.89 30.00 -5.38
CA PRO A 269 -4.97 29.58 -4.47
C PRO A 269 -6.36 30.10 -4.87
N GLY A 270 -6.44 31.16 -5.68
CA GLY A 270 -7.70 31.71 -6.20
C GLY A 270 -8.47 30.82 -7.19
N LYS A 271 -7.92 29.66 -7.60
CA LYS A 271 -8.61 28.65 -8.43
C LYS A 271 -8.98 27.37 -7.67
N LEU A 272 -8.71 27.31 -6.37
CA LEU A 272 -9.18 26.22 -5.51
C LEU A 272 -10.69 26.38 -5.34
N LYS A 273 -11.46 25.67 -6.18
CA LYS A 273 -12.92 25.63 -6.08
C LYS A 273 -13.33 25.24 -4.66
N ARG A 274 -14.26 26.02 -4.11
CA ARG A 274 -15.08 25.66 -2.94
C ARG A 274 -15.85 24.38 -3.20
#